data_AF-A0A1C5NA72-F1
#
_entry.id   AF-A0A1C5NA72-F1
#
_cell.length_a   1.000
_cell.length_b   1.000
_cell.length_c   1.000
_cell.angle_alpha   90.00
_cell.angle_beta   90.00
_cell.angle_gamma   90.00
#
_symmetry.space_group_name_H-M   'P 1'
#
loop_
_entity.id
_entity.type
_entity.pdbx_description
1 polymer ?
#
loop_
_entity_poly.entity_id
_entity_poly.type
_entity_poly.pdbx_seq_one_letter_code
_entity_poly.pdbx_strand_id
1 'polypeptide(L)'
;MGRFVNPDNRAFQAALNSKIYVDKTGLLEYTNSVLNSTNAYICNSRPRRFGKSITANMLTAYYSKACDSSEMFSNLKISKKPDFMEHLNKYDVIHFDVQWCMMAAGDPENIVSYITEQTI
;
A
#
# COMPACT_ATOMS: atom_id res chain seq x y z
N MET A 1 -10.87 -9.25 -8.45
CA MET A 1 -9.96 -9.97 -7.53
C MET A 1 -9.76 -9.10 -6.30
N GLY A 2 -9.89 -9.71 -5.12
CA GLY A 2 -9.89 -9.17 -3.76
C GLY A 2 -9.97 -7.65 -3.55
N ARG A 3 -11.12 -7.16 -3.06
CA ARG A 3 -11.25 -5.77 -2.59
C ARG A 3 -10.20 -5.41 -1.53
N PHE A 4 -9.83 -6.39 -0.72
CA PHE A 4 -8.90 -6.25 0.39
C PHE A 4 -7.55 -6.92 0.13
N VAL A 5 -7.54 -8.05 -0.58
CA VAL A 5 -6.35 -8.87 -0.82
C VAL A 5 -5.83 -8.65 -2.23
N ASN A 6 -4.54 -8.34 -2.32
CA ASN A 6 -3.81 -8.05 -3.54
C ASN A 6 -4.46 -6.97 -4.41
N PRO A 7 -4.60 -5.74 -3.89
CA PRO A 7 -5.11 -4.63 -4.70
C PRO A 7 -4.17 -4.31 -5.86
N ASP A 8 -4.72 -3.65 -6.89
CA ASP A 8 -3.94 -3.10 -8.00
C ASP A 8 -3.16 -1.82 -7.58
N ASN A 9 -2.41 -1.26 -8.53
CA ASN A 9 -1.55 -0.09 -8.32
C ASN A 9 -2.20 1.26 -8.71
N ARG A 10 -3.48 1.28 -9.12
CA ARG A 10 -4.14 2.48 -9.67
C ARG A 10 -4.24 3.62 -8.67
N ALA A 11 -4.45 3.29 -7.40
CA ALA A 11 -4.57 4.29 -6.34
C ALA A 11 -3.27 5.07 -6.10
N PHE A 12 -2.11 4.46 -6.35
CA PHE A 12 -0.83 5.17 -6.32
C PHE A 12 -0.53 5.88 -7.64
N GLN A 13 -0.90 5.28 -8.79
CA GLN A 13 -0.81 5.95 -10.09
C GLN A 13 -1.55 7.30 -10.11
N ALA A 14 -2.75 7.38 -9.50
CA ALA A 14 -3.49 8.63 -9.36
C ALA A 14 -2.71 9.71 -8.57
N ALA A 15 -1.93 9.30 -7.56
CA ALA A 15 -1.06 10.21 -6.83
C ALA A 15 0.13 10.69 -7.68
N LEU A 16 0.72 9.82 -8.50
CA LEU A 16 1.80 10.19 -9.43
C LEU A 16 1.33 11.12 -10.55
N ASN A 17 0.08 10.95 -11.00
CA ASN A 17 -0.53 11.80 -12.02
C ASN A 17 -0.97 13.18 -11.48
N SER A 18 -0.83 13.43 -10.17
CA SER A 18 -1.22 14.70 -9.58
C SER A 18 -0.26 15.82 -10.01
N LYS A 19 -0.80 17.02 -10.29
CA LYS A 19 -0.02 18.21 -10.70
C LYS A 19 1.15 18.51 -9.75
N ILE A 20 0.95 18.23 -8.45
CA ILE A 20 1.97 18.37 -7.42
C ILE A 20 2.12 17.01 -6.73
N TYR A 21 3.20 16.31 -7.06
CA TYR A 21 3.62 15.09 -6.37
C TYR A 21 5.00 15.32 -5.74
N VAL A 22 5.15 14.89 -4.49
CA VAL A 22 6.43 14.89 -3.79
C VAL A 22 6.83 13.44 -3.55
N ASP A 23 7.97 13.06 -4.13
CA ASP A 23 8.49 11.70 -4.02
C ASP A 23 8.95 11.37 -2.59
N LYS A 24 8.20 10.44 -1.99
CA LYS A 24 8.41 9.87 -0.65
C LYS A 24 8.76 8.38 -0.69
N THR A 25 9.13 7.84 -1.85
CA THR A 25 9.52 6.43 -2.01
C THR A 25 10.77 6.05 -1.23
N GLY A 26 11.56 7.02 -0.75
CA GLY A 26 12.65 6.75 0.20
C GLY A 26 12.19 6.09 1.51
N LEU A 27 10.90 6.13 1.86
CA LEU A 27 10.36 5.32 2.97
C LEU A 27 10.52 3.81 2.71
N LEU A 28 10.48 3.40 1.44
CA LEU A 28 10.56 1.98 1.06
C LEU A 28 11.91 1.38 1.45
N GLU A 29 13.00 2.14 1.37
CA GLU A 29 14.32 1.71 1.84
C GLU A 29 14.28 1.27 3.31
N TYR A 30 13.66 2.09 4.18
CA TYR A 30 13.51 1.73 5.58
C TYR A 30 12.63 0.49 5.73
N THR A 31 11.46 0.46 5.08
CA THR A 31 10.53 -0.68 5.22
C THR A 31 11.14 -1.99 4.72
N ASN A 32 11.95 -1.96 3.64
CA ASN A 32 12.67 -3.11 3.10
C ASN A 32 13.69 -3.62 4.13
N SER A 33 14.49 -2.71 4.70
CA SER A 33 15.56 -3.08 5.65
C SER A 33 15.09 -3.76 6.93
N VAL A 34 13.82 -3.57 7.30
CA VAL A 34 13.22 -4.20 8.49
C VAL A 34 12.24 -5.32 8.11
N LEU A 35 12.01 -5.58 6.82
CA LEU A 35 11.09 -6.62 6.36
C LEU A 35 11.55 -7.99 6.88
N ASN A 36 10.60 -8.84 7.27
CA ASN A 36 10.87 -10.15 7.89
C ASN A 36 11.65 -10.11 9.22
N SER A 37 11.66 -8.97 9.92
CA SER A 37 12.25 -8.83 11.25
C SER A 37 11.20 -8.45 12.31
N THR A 38 11.59 -8.50 13.58
CA THR A 38 10.76 -7.99 14.69
C THR A 38 10.53 -6.48 14.62
N ASN A 39 11.26 -5.75 13.76
CA ASN A 39 11.11 -4.32 13.54
C ASN A 39 10.14 -3.98 12.38
N ALA A 40 9.52 -4.99 11.76
CA ALA A 40 8.57 -4.80 10.64
C ALA A 40 7.23 -4.16 11.05
N TYR A 41 6.97 -3.99 12.35
CA TYR A 41 5.74 -3.37 12.87
C TYR A 41 5.83 -1.84 12.80
N ILE A 42 5.39 -1.26 11.68
CA ILE A 42 5.56 0.17 11.39
C ILE A 42 4.25 0.93 11.54
N CYS A 43 4.26 1.96 12.39
CA CYS A 43 3.17 2.92 12.50
C CYS A 43 3.53 4.22 11.75
N ASN A 44 2.84 4.50 10.65
CA ASN A 44 2.96 5.78 9.92
C ASN A 44 1.90 6.78 10.40
N SER A 45 2.07 7.31 11.61
CA SER A 45 1.18 8.32 12.18
C SER A 45 1.59 9.73 11.72
N ARG A 46 0.63 10.51 11.20
CA ARG A 46 0.82 11.92 10.78
C ARG A 46 -0.49 12.70 10.92
N PRO A 47 -0.49 14.05 10.98
CA PRO A 47 -1.72 14.84 11.01
C PRO A 47 -2.63 14.66 9.78
N ARG A 48 -3.85 15.22 9.86
CA ARG A 48 -4.81 15.26 8.75
C ARG A 48 -4.17 15.91 7.51
N ARG A 49 -4.40 15.36 6.31
CA ARG A 49 -3.86 15.81 5.00
C ARG A 49 -2.34 15.65 4.78
N PHE A 50 -1.62 14.94 5.64
CA PHE A 50 -0.19 14.64 5.42
C PHE A 50 0.06 13.38 4.56
N GLY A 51 -0.87 13.01 3.68
CA GLY A 51 -0.69 11.93 2.70
C GLY A 51 -0.47 10.54 3.29
N LYS A 52 -1.14 10.19 4.40
CA LYS A 52 -1.08 8.84 4.97
C LYS A 52 -1.61 7.78 4.00
N SER A 53 -2.79 8.04 3.41
CA SER A 53 -3.39 7.16 2.39
C SER A 53 -2.51 7.01 1.15
N ILE A 54 -1.83 8.09 0.72
CA ILE A 54 -0.85 8.02 -0.38
C ILE A 54 0.29 7.07 -0.04
N THR A 55 0.80 7.11 1.20
CA THR A 55 1.83 6.17 1.65
C THR A 55 1.32 4.73 1.67
N ALA A 56 0.09 4.47 2.14
CA ALA A 56 -0.49 3.13 2.10
C ALA A 56 -0.66 2.60 0.65
N ASN A 57 -1.13 3.45 -0.26
CA ASN A 57 -1.24 3.13 -1.68
C ASN A 57 0.13 2.83 -2.30
N MET A 58 1.16 3.61 -1.95
CA MET A 58 2.54 3.40 -2.41
C MET A 58 3.09 2.05 -1.94
N LEU A 59 2.94 1.71 -0.66
CA LEU A 59 3.37 0.42 -0.11
C LEU A 59 2.63 -0.73 -0.81
N THR A 60 1.32 -0.58 -1.02
CA THR A 60 0.51 -1.56 -1.75
C THR A 60 1.03 -1.76 -3.17
N ALA A 61 1.22 -0.69 -3.92
CA ALA A 61 1.70 -0.74 -5.30
C ALA A 61 3.12 -1.32 -5.40
N TYR A 62 3.98 -1.11 -4.41
CA TYR A 62 5.35 -1.61 -4.41
C TYR A 62 5.41 -3.11 -4.07
N TYR A 63 4.71 -3.57 -3.03
CA TYR A 63 4.84 -4.95 -2.56
C TYR A 63 3.88 -5.94 -3.22
N SER A 64 2.70 -5.51 -3.67
CA SER A 64 1.63 -6.40 -4.16
C SER A 64 2.06 -7.18 -5.40
N LYS A 65 1.94 -8.51 -5.33
CA LYS A 65 2.23 -9.44 -6.44
C LYS A 65 1.17 -9.48 -7.55
N ALA A 66 0.02 -8.82 -7.36
CA ALA A 66 -1.07 -8.81 -8.35
C ALA A 66 -0.94 -7.73 -9.43
N CYS A 67 0.13 -6.94 -9.43
CA CYS A 67 0.39 -5.95 -10.46
C CYS A 67 1.87 -5.89 -10.79
N ASP A 68 2.21 -5.49 -12.02
CA ASP A 68 3.54 -5.06 -12.38
C ASP A 68 3.60 -3.53 -12.18
N SER A 69 4.44 -3.07 -11.26
CA SER A 69 4.67 -1.65 -10.98
C SER A 69 6.13 -1.23 -11.22
N SER A 70 6.91 -2.04 -11.93
CA SER A 70 8.32 -1.75 -12.21
C SER A 70 8.54 -0.39 -12.88
N GLU A 71 7.82 -0.12 -13.98
CA GLU A 71 7.89 1.15 -14.69
C GLU A 71 7.47 2.33 -13.79
N MET A 72 6.41 2.14 -13.00
CA MET A 72 5.88 3.15 -12.07
C MET A 72 6.94 3.62 -11.06
N PHE A 73 7.79 2.73 -10.57
CA PHE A 73 8.84 3.07 -9.61
C PHE A 73 10.19 3.41 -10.26
N SER A 74 10.40 3.11 -11.54
CA SER A 74 11.68 3.27 -12.24
C SER A 74 12.27 4.69 -12.15
N ASN A 75 11.41 5.71 -12.15
CA ASN A 75 11.80 7.13 -12.13
C ASN A 75 11.78 7.77 -10.72
N LEU A 76 11.53 6.99 -9.67
CA LEU A 76 11.42 7.46 -8.28
C LEU A 76 12.70 7.17 -7.49
N LYS A 77 12.90 7.84 -6.35
CA LYS A 77 14.11 7.73 -5.52
C LYS A 77 14.46 6.30 -5.13
N ILE A 78 13.46 5.44 -4.90
CA ILE A 78 13.68 4.04 -4.54
C ILE A 78 14.41 3.24 -5.63
N SER A 79 14.27 3.58 -6.91
CA SER A 79 14.93 2.83 -8.00
C SER A 79 16.45 2.88 -7.96
N LYS A 80 17.00 3.82 -7.19
CA LYS A 80 18.44 3.99 -6.97
C LYS A 80 18.99 3.07 -5.87
N LYS A 81 18.13 2.31 -5.18
CA LYS A 81 18.54 1.43 -4.09
C LYS A 81 18.89 0.03 -4.61
N PRO A 82 19.97 -0.60 -4.11
CA PRO A 82 20.41 -1.91 -4.62
C PRO A 82 19.36 -3.01 -4.48
N ASP A 83 18.56 -2.96 -3.42
CA ASP A 83 17.50 -3.91 -3.07
C ASP A 83 16.14 -3.56 -3.70
N PHE A 84 16.08 -2.55 -4.57
CA PHE A 84 14.82 -2.06 -5.17
C PHE A 84 13.97 -3.20 -5.77
N MET A 85 14.59 -4.11 -6.52
CA MET A 85 13.90 -5.20 -7.20
C MET A 85 13.64 -6.43 -6.31
N GLU A 86 14.27 -6.49 -5.13
CA GLU A 86 14.18 -7.65 -4.24
C GLU A 86 12.75 -7.84 -3.72
N HIS A 87 12.09 -6.74 -3.38
CA HIS A 87 10.77 -6.74 -2.75
C HIS A 87 9.63 -6.28 -3.68
N LEU A 88 9.97 -5.75 -4.85
CA LEU A 88 9.01 -5.25 -5.82
C LEU A 88 8.11 -6.38 -6.34
N ASN A 89 6.80 -6.23 -6.15
CA ASN A 89 5.74 -7.14 -6.59
C ASN A 89 5.92 -8.59 -6.13
N LYS A 90 6.39 -8.83 -4.90
CA LYS A 90 6.68 -10.18 -4.38
C LYS A 90 5.71 -10.71 -3.33
N TYR A 91 4.80 -9.90 -2.81
CA TYR A 91 4.03 -10.23 -1.61
C TYR A 91 2.53 -10.24 -1.83
N ASP A 92 1.84 -11.08 -1.05
CA ASP A 92 0.42 -10.88 -0.81
C ASP A 92 0.24 -9.65 0.08
N VAL A 93 -0.64 -8.73 -0.32
CA VAL A 93 -0.90 -7.49 0.41
C VAL A 93 -2.36 -7.42 0.81
N ILE A 94 -2.62 -7.19 2.10
CA ILE A 94 -3.94 -6.81 2.59
C ILE A 94 -3.96 -5.30 2.76
N HIS A 95 -4.81 -4.62 2.00
CA HIS A 95 -5.07 -3.19 2.17
C HIS A 95 -6.48 -2.99 2.72
N PHE A 96 -6.55 -2.46 3.94
CA PHE A 96 -7.79 -2.34 4.68
C PHE A 96 -8.04 -0.90 5.13
N ASP A 97 -9.16 -0.34 4.69
CA ASP A 97 -9.70 0.92 5.19
C ASP A 97 -10.91 0.61 6.08
N VAL A 98 -10.71 0.76 7.40
CA VAL A 98 -11.74 0.47 8.40
C VAL A 98 -12.96 1.37 8.24
N GLN A 99 -12.79 2.64 7.89
CA GLN A 99 -13.91 3.57 7.75
C GLN A 99 -14.79 3.15 6.57
N TRP A 100 -14.14 2.86 5.43
CA TRP A 100 -14.85 2.41 4.25
C TRP A 100 -15.57 1.07 4.50
N CYS A 101 -14.91 0.13 5.18
CA CYS A 101 -15.50 -1.15 5.55
C CYS A 101 -16.70 -1.00 6.48
N MET A 102 -16.62 -0.13 7.50
CA MET A 102 -17.74 0.16 8.40
C MET A 102 -18.95 0.73 7.65
N MET A 103 -18.73 1.67 6.73
CA MET A 103 -19.82 2.23 5.92
C MET A 103 -20.47 1.17 5.02
N ALA A 104 -19.68 0.27 4.45
CA ALA A 104 -20.18 -0.80 3.59
C ALA A 104 -20.90 -1.91 4.37
N ALA A 105 -20.47 -2.20 5.59
CA ALA A 105 -21.11 -3.17 6.48
C ALA A 105 -22.43 -2.66 7.08
N GLY A 106 -22.67 -1.35 7.06
CA GLY A 106 -23.86 -0.69 7.60
C GLY A 106 -23.88 -0.58 9.12
N ASP A 107 -23.36 -1.59 9.83
CA ASP A 107 -23.24 -1.64 11.30
C ASP A 107 -21.89 -2.24 11.72
N PRO A 108 -21.26 -1.78 12.81
CA PRO A 108 -20.01 -2.37 13.33
C PRO A 108 -20.07 -3.88 13.59
N GLU A 109 -21.22 -4.41 14.01
CA GLU A 109 -21.41 -5.85 14.25
C GLU A 109 -21.31 -6.68 12.97
N ASN A 110 -21.62 -6.07 11.82
CA ASN A 110 -21.62 -6.73 10.52
C ASN A 110 -20.24 -6.75 9.83
N ILE A 111 -19.22 -6.06 10.37
CA ILE A 111 -17.91 -5.91 9.71
C ILE A 111 -17.28 -7.28 9.42
N VAL A 112 -17.31 -8.21 10.38
CA VAL A 112 -16.66 -9.52 10.21
C VAL A 112 -17.36 -10.35 9.13
N SER A 113 -18.70 -10.38 9.12
CA SER A 113 -19.47 -11.05 8.06
C SER A 113 -19.13 -10.45 6.70
N TYR A 114 -19.15 -9.12 6.62
CA TYR A 114 -18.86 -8.39 5.40
C TYR A 114 -17.46 -8.70 4.85
N ILE A 115 -16.41 -8.67 5.68
CA ILE A 115 -15.05 -8.99 5.22
C ILE A 115 -14.97 -10.44 4.74
N THR A 116 -15.61 -11.37 5.46
CA THR A 116 -15.61 -12.80 5.13
C THR A 116 -16.25 -13.05 3.77
N GLU A 117 -17.42 -12.46 3.50
CA GLU A 117 -18.13 -12.56 2.22
C GLU A 117 -17.37 -11.92 1.04
N GLN A 118 -16.49 -10.96 1.30
CA GLN A 118 -15.72 -10.26 0.26
C GLN A 118 -14.33 -10.87 0.02
N THR A 119 -13.92 -11.86 0.83
CA THR A 119 -12.60 -12.50 0.75
C THR A 119 -12.65 -13.97 0.32
N ILE A 120 -13.79 -14.65 0.51
CA ILE A 120 -14.12 -15.98 -0.02
C ILE A 120 -14.71 -15.85 -1.42
#